data_AF-A0A1H0KZT2-F1
#
_entry.id   AF-A0A1H0KZT2-F1
#
_cell.length_a   1.000
_cell.length_b   1.000
_cell.length_c   1.000
_cell.angle_alpha   90.00
_cell.angle_beta   90.00
_cell.angle_gamma   90.00
#
_symmetry.space_group_name_H-M   'P 1'
#
loop_
_entity.id
_entity.type
_entity.pdbx_description
1 polymer ?
#
loop_
_entity_poly.entity_id
_entity_poly.type
_entity_poly.pdbx_seq_one_letter_code
_entity_poly.pdbx_strand_id
1 'polypeptide(L)' 'MNGALKAAWGLTAFVVLVGLIGWIATGEAFFAVFIVLGVLTAVGAVVTGRSVRKENDSR' A
#
# COMPACT_ATOMS: atom_id res chain seq x y z
N MET A 1 17.90 4.09 2.80
CA MET A 1 16.51 4.06 3.31
C MET A 1 16.50 3.15 4.53
N ASN A 2 15.98 3.62 5.66
CA ASN A 2 15.96 2.87 6.93
C ASN A 2 15.34 1.47 6.72
N GLY A 3 15.88 0.42 7.36
CA GLY A 3 15.45 -0.97 7.15
C GLY A 3 13.95 -1.18 7.40
N ALA A 4 13.40 -0.47 8.38
CA ALA A 4 11.97 -0.46 8.68
C ALA A 4 11.11 0.07 7.52
N LEU A 5 11.57 1.13 6.82
CA LEU A 5 10.84 1.70 5.68
C LEU A 5 10.82 0.72 4.50
N LYS A 6 11.91 -0.03 4.31
CA LYS A 6 12.03 -1.05 3.27
C LYS A 6 11.12 -2.26 3.56
N ALA A 7 11.00 -2.66 4.82
CA ALA A 7 10.07 -3.71 5.24
C ALA A 7 8.60 -3.29 5.05
N ALA A 8 8.24 -2.06 5.42
CA ALA A 8 6.90 -1.52 5.18
C ALA A 8 6.54 -1.49 3.69
N TRP A 9 7.49 -1.06 2.84
CA TRP A 9 7.29 -1.07 1.38
C TRP A 9 7.15 -2.48 0.79
N GLY A 10 7.88 -3.45 1.32
CA GLY A 10 7.77 -4.86 0.91
C GLY A 10 6.39 -5.45 1.21
N LEU A 11 5.83 -5.15 2.39
CA LEU A 11 4.48 -5.58 2.77
C LEU A 11 3.41 -5.00 1.85
N THR A 12 3.51 -3.71 1.51
CA THR A 12 2.57 -3.07 0.58
C THR A 12 2.63 -3.70 -0.81
N ALA A 13 3.83 -3.90 -1.35
CA ALA A 13 4.00 -4.55 -2.66
C ALA A 13 3.42 -5.97 -2.68
N PHE A 14 3.61 -6.72 -1.59
CA PHE A 14 3.06 -8.07 -1.44
C PHE A 14 1.53 -8.09 -1.45
N VAL A 15 0.88 -7.19 -0.69
CA VAL A 15 -0.60 -7.08 -0.65
C VAL A 15 -1.17 -6.77 -2.03
N VAL A 16 -0.55 -5.85 -2.78
CA VAL A 16 -0.99 -5.49 -4.13
C VAL A 16 -0.83 -6.68 -5.09
N LEU A 17 0.28 -7.41 -5.01
CA LEU A 17 0.54 -8.60 -5.84
C LEU A 17 -0.45 -9.73 -5.55
N VAL A 18 -0.68 -10.06 -4.28
CA VAL A 18 -1.63 -11.12 -3.89
C VAL A 18 -3.05 -10.76 -4.29
N GLY A 19 -3.45 -9.50 -4.12
CA GLY A 19 -4.74 -9.01 -4.59
C GLY A 19 -4.89 -9.18 -6.10
N LEU A 20 -3.90 -8.73 -6.88
CA LEU A 20 -3.90 -8.83 -8.33
C LEU A 20 -3.95 -10.30 -8.82
N ILE A 21 -3.15 -11.18 -8.22
CA ILE A 21 -3.11 -12.61 -8.56
C ILE A 21 -4.44 -13.29 -8.21
N GLY A 22 -5.02 -12.99 -7.03
CA GLY A 22 -6.32 -13.52 -6.61
C GLY A 22 -7.47 -13.07 -7.53
N TRP A 23 -7.44 -11.82 -7.98
CA TRP A 23 -8.44 -11.31 -8.92
C TRP A 23 -8.33 -11.97 -10.30
N ILE A 24 -7.11 -12.13 -10.83
CA ILE A 24 -6.88 -12.82 -12.11
C ILE A 24 -7.27 -14.31 -12.02
N ALA A 25 -6.99 -14.97 -10.90
CA ALA A 25 -7.26 -16.40 -10.73
C ALA A 25 -8.74 -16.73 -10.52
N THR A 26 -9.51 -15.87 -9.83
CA THR A 26 -10.89 -16.17 -9.44
C THR A 26 -11.94 -15.46 -10.31
N GLY A 27 -11.64 -14.28 -10.88
CA GLY A 27 -12.60 -13.50 -11.66
C GLY A 27 -13.76 -12.89 -10.86
N GLU A 28 -13.78 -13.08 -9.54
CA GLU A 28 -14.83 -12.61 -8.63
C GLU A 28 -14.64 -11.15 -8.20
N ALA A 29 -15.72 -10.38 -8.20
CA ALA A 29 -15.71 -8.94 -7.89
C ALA A 29 -15.29 -8.65 -6.43
N PHE A 30 -15.48 -9.60 -5.51
CA PHE A 30 -15.05 -9.47 -4.12
C PHE A 30 -13.52 -9.27 -3.97
N PHE A 31 -12.71 -9.92 -4.82
CA PHE A 31 -11.26 -9.74 -4.82
C PHE A 31 -10.85 -8.34 -5.30
N ALA A 32 -11.60 -7.76 -6.24
CA ALA A 32 -11.38 -6.40 -6.70
C ALA A 32 -11.61 -5.37 -5.57
N VAL A 33 -12.60 -5.59 -4.70
CA VAL A 33 -12.84 -4.72 -3.53
C VAL A 33 -11.66 -4.76 -2.57
N PHE A 34 -11.06 -5.94 -2.34
CA PHE A 34 -9.89 -6.10 -1.48
C PHE A 34 -8.65 -5.40 -2.07
N ILE A 35 -8.46 -5.43 -3.40
CA ILE A 35 -7.44 -4.64 -4.10
C ILE A 35 -7.70 -3.15 -3.91
N VAL A 36 -8.93 -2.68 -4.18
CA VAL A 36 -9.27 -1.26 -4.10
C VAL A 36 -9.06 -0.73 -2.68
N LEU A 37 -9.54 -1.43 -1.65
CA LEU A 37 -9.28 -1.05 -0.25
C LEU A 37 -7.78 -1.08 0.10
N GLY A 38 -7.05 -2.09 -0.37
CA GLY A 38 -5.60 -2.19 -0.17
C GLY A 38 -4.83 -1.03 -0.79
N VAL A 39 -5.17 -0.67 -2.03
CA VAL A 39 -4.57 0.49 -2.72
C VAL A 39 -4.98 1.80 -2.05
N LEU A 40 -6.25 1.97 -1.67
CA LEU A 40 -6.71 3.18 -0.99
C LEU A 40 -5.96 3.40 0.32
N THR A 41 -5.73 2.32 1.07
CA THR A 41 -4.98 2.33 2.33
C THR A 41 -3.50 2.66 2.09
N ALA A 42 -2.88 2.06 1.07
CA ALA A 42 -1.50 2.36 0.70
C ALA A 42 -1.33 3.82 0.28
N VAL A 43 -2.24 4.35 -0.53
CA VAL A 43 -2.26 5.75 -0.95
C VAL A 43 -2.44 6.67 0.25
N GLY A 44 -3.39 6.36 1.16
CA GLY A 44 -3.58 7.12 2.40
C GLY A 44 -2.33 7.15 3.27
N ALA A 45 -1.67 6.01 3.47
CA ALA A 45 -0.43 5.91 4.22
C ALA A 45 0.72 6.70 3.56
N VAL A 46 0.82 6.69 2.22
CA VAL A 46 1.84 7.46 1.49
C VAL A 46 1.57 8.97 1.56
N VAL A 47 0.31 9.41 1.43
CA VAL A 47 -0.06 10.83 1.53
C VAL A 47 0.21 11.35 2.95
N THR A 48 -0.28 10.65 3.97
CA THR A 48 -0.07 11.01 5.38
C THR A 48 1.40 10.93 5.78
N GLY A 49 2.10 9.87 5.38
CA GLY A 49 3.54 9.72 5.61
C GLY A 49 4.38 10.81 4.94
N ARG A 50 3.98 11.29 3.76
CA ARG A 50 4.63 12.45 3.12
C ARG A 50 4.35 13.75 3.87
N SER A 51 3.14 13.96 4.38
CA SER A 51 2.81 15.14 5.20
C SER A 51 3.66 15.19 6.48
N VAL A 52 3.75 14.07 7.20
CA VAL A 52 4.57 13.97 8.43
C VAL A 52 6.05 14.21 8.15
N ARG A 53 6.55 13.76 6.99
CA ARG A 53 7.94 14.00 6.58
C ARG A 53 8.21 15.46 6.23
N LYS A 54 7.25 16.16 5.62
CA LYS A 54 7.41 17.57 5.21
C LYS A 54 7.42 18.52 6.42
N GLU A 55 6.68 18.18 7.47
CA GLU A 55 6.66 18.94 8.73
C GLU A 55 7.97 18.80 9.53
N ASN A 56 8.60 17.61 9.52
CA ASN A 56 9.89 17.40 10.19
C ASN A 56 11.09 18.05 9.47
N ASP A 57 10.96 18.44 8.20
CA ASP A 57 12.03 19.06 7.40
C ASP A 57 12.07 20.60 7.55
N SER A 58 11.03 21.19 8.18
CA SER A 58 10.91 22.64 8.41
C SER A 58 11.26 23.10 9.84
N ARG A 59 11.88 22.23 10.65
CA ARG A 59 12.42 22.54 11.99
C ARG A 59 13.92 22.31 12.02
#